data_AF-A0A094KBZ4-F1
#
_entry.id   AF-A0A094KBZ4-F1
#
_cell.length_a   1.000
_cell.length_b   1.000
_cell.length_c   1.000
_cell.angle_alpha   90.00
_cell.angle_beta   90.00
_cell.angle_gamma   90.00
#
_symmetry.space_group_name_H-M   'P 1'
#
loop_
_entity.id
_entity.type
_entity.pdbx_description
1 polymer ?
#
loop_
_entity_poly.entity_id
_entity_poly.type
_entity_poly.pdbx_seq_one_letter_code
_entity_poly.pdbx_strand_id
1 'polypeptide(L)'
;KFCFFVDGVDEYKGDPAEIVRILEDFTTSPDVKVILSSRPWTEIESALVPSLDQKLLLQDFTKDDIRRYIQDLLVKDDRFQRVRENDERYEGLVEQILSKAQGVFLWVFLAVRELLKGLTHKDTMLYLEKRLKSIPPDLDRFFKRILDTIEGVYHSQTSQIFQICLAATKPLSLLTFSFLEDEEKNPDYAIEAAISPWTNDNMKANCGDIETRVKARCRDFLEITPNSDMAYLEIQEDDGGSLVREPRLSMPVFWVDFLHRTVRDCFLGDDMQTLLRNWIEAPFNPHIALCRSFVMQMKIIQPTRDHGMSLDPPFFDLVEDFLYHSRETEDRYSPIEATLIEEVDRLGIHHYGYRRE
;
A
#
# COMPACT_ATOMS: atom_id res chain seq x y z
N LYS A 1 -29.16 2.93 26.92
CA LYS A 1 -29.05 3.71 25.67
C LYS A 1 -27.87 3.18 24.88
N PHE A 2 -28.11 2.81 23.62
CA PHE A 2 -27.13 2.28 22.67
C PHE A 2 -27.02 3.20 21.45
N CYS A 3 -25.86 3.23 20.83
CA CYS A 3 -25.64 3.90 19.55
C CYS A 3 -24.92 2.93 18.61
N PHE A 4 -25.52 2.65 17.47
CA PHE A 4 -24.94 1.80 16.43
C PHE A 4 -24.39 2.67 15.30
N PHE A 5 -23.19 2.34 14.86
CA PHE A 5 -22.54 2.93 13.69
C PHE A 5 -22.44 1.81 12.66
N VAL A 6 -23.16 1.95 11.56
CA VAL A 6 -23.17 0.97 10.47
C VAL A 6 -22.49 1.61 9.28
N ASP A 7 -21.34 1.05 8.91
CA ASP A 7 -20.53 1.54 7.81
C ASP A 7 -20.83 0.73 6.53
N GLY A 8 -20.97 1.42 5.39
CA GLY A 8 -21.09 0.79 4.07
C GLY A 8 -22.36 -0.03 3.89
N VAL A 9 -23.54 0.53 4.22
CA VAL A 9 -24.80 -0.22 4.09
C VAL A 9 -25.07 -0.66 2.65
N ASP A 10 -24.61 0.11 1.66
CA ASP A 10 -24.66 -0.25 0.22
C ASP A 10 -23.88 -1.51 -0.17
N GLU A 11 -23.02 -2.02 0.71
CA GLU A 11 -22.30 -3.28 0.50
C GLU A 11 -23.13 -4.51 0.89
N TYR A 12 -24.35 -4.33 1.40
CA TYR A 12 -25.24 -5.42 1.76
C TYR A 12 -25.67 -6.23 0.52
N LYS A 13 -25.26 -7.50 0.47
CA LYS A 13 -25.50 -8.40 -0.67
C LYS A 13 -26.87 -9.10 -0.64
N GLY A 14 -27.71 -8.84 0.36
CA GLY A 14 -29.04 -9.44 0.51
C GLY A 14 -30.15 -8.59 -0.10
N ASP A 15 -31.39 -8.84 0.32
CA ASP A 15 -32.55 -8.06 -0.12
C ASP A 15 -32.53 -6.64 0.52
N PRO A 16 -32.47 -5.55 -0.27
CA PRO A 16 -32.52 -4.18 0.26
C PRO A 16 -33.68 -3.94 1.23
N ALA A 17 -34.84 -4.58 0.99
CA ALA A 17 -36.00 -4.42 1.86
C ALA A 17 -35.82 -5.09 3.23
N GLU A 18 -34.97 -6.11 3.34
CA GLU A 18 -34.63 -6.75 4.61
C GLU A 18 -33.81 -5.82 5.51
N ILE A 19 -32.73 -5.25 4.96
CA ILE A 19 -31.86 -4.35 5.73
C ILE A 19 -32.61 -3.07 6.13
N VAL A 20 -33.45 -2.52 5.24
CA VAL A 20 -34.30 -1.36 5.56
C VAL A 20 -35.21 -1.66 6.76
N ARG A 21 -35.91 -2.80 6.77
CA ARG A 21 -36.81 -3.17 7.89
C ARG A 21 -36.07 -3.28 9.22
N ILE A 22 -34.90 -3.89 9.22
CA ILE A 22 -34.05 -4.01 10.42
C ILE A 22 -33.66 -2.63 10.93
N LEU A 23 -33.26 -1.73 10.02
CA LEU A 23 -32.87 -0.36 10.38
C LEU A 23 -34.05 0.44 10.92
N GLU A 24 -35.23 0.33 10.30
CA GLU A 24 -36.47 0.96 10.78
C GLU A 24 -36.84 0.47 12.18
N ASP A 25 -36.77 -0.84 12.44
CA ASP A 25 -37.06 -1.42 13.76
C ASP A 25 -36.17 -0.81 14.85
N PHE A 26 -34.88 -0.58 14.58
CA PHE A 26 -33.99 0.09 15.53
C PHE A 26 -34.40 1.53 15.84
N THR A 27 -34.97 2.26 14.87
CA THR A 27 -35.41 3.65 15.07
C THR A 27 -36.65 3.76 15.96
N THR A 28 -37.41 2.67 16.15
CA THR A 28 -38.60 2.67 17.01
C THR A 28 -38.27 2.76 18.51
N SER A 29 -37.04 2.41 18.91
CA SER A 29 -36.64 2.40 20.31
C SER A 29 -36.04 3.75 20.74
N PRO A 30 -36.58 4.40 21.78
CA PRO A 30 -36.05 5.69 22.26
C PRO A 30 -34.66 5.57 22.91
N ASP A 31 -34.22 4.35 23.20
CA ASP A 31 -32.91 4.06 23.77
C ASP A 31 -31.86 3.70 22.72
N VAL A 32 -32.21 3.68 21.43
CA VAL A 32 -31.31 3.33 20.34
C VAL A 32 -31.12 4.52 19.40
N LYS A 33 -29.87 4.80 19.05
CA LYS A 33 -29.52 5.69 17.95
C LYS A 33 -28.77 4.88 16.89
N VAL A 34 -28.98 5.22 15.63
CA VAL A 34 -28.28 4.59 14.51
C VAL A 34 -27.70 5.68 13.63
N ILE A 35 -26.42 5.57 13.30
CA ILE A 35 -25.73 6.40 12.31
C ILE A 35 -25.29 5.47 11.19
N LEU A 36 -25.72 5.80 9.98
CA LEU A 36 -25.47 5.00 8.79
C LEU A 36 -24.55 5.76 7.85
N SER A 37 -23.56 5.07 7.30
CA SER A 37 -22.82 5.53 6.12
C SER A 37 -23.22 4.65 4.91
N SER A 38 -23.37 5.27 3.75
CA SER A 38 -23.72 4.56 2.51
C SER A 38 -23.33 5.42 1.32
N ARG A 39 -22.94 4.80 0.21
CA ARG A 39 -23.03 5.43 -1.12
C ARG A 39 -24.50 5.69 -1.47
N PRO A 40 -24.80 6.58 -2.44
CA PRO A 40 -26.18 6.79 -2.88
C PRO A 40 -26.85 5.47 -3.29
N TRP A 41 -27.86 5.05 -2.53
CA TRP A 41 -28.60 3.82 -2.76
C TRP A 41 -30.08 4.11 -2.67
N THR A 42 -30.76 4.09 -3.82
CA THR A 42 -32.12 4.62 -3.98
C THR A 42 -33.13 3.98 -3.04
N GLU A 43 -33.04 2.67 -2.82
CA GLU A 43 -33.95 1.90 -1.96
C GLU A 43 -33.85 2.35 -0.49
N ILE A 44 -32.62 2.53 0.02
CA ILE A 44 -32.38 3.03 1.37
C ILE A 44 -32.76 4.50 1.49
N GLU A 45 -32.37 5.32 0.52
CA GLU A 45 -32.68 6.73 0.52
C GLU A 45 -34.20 6.97 0.52
N SER A 46 -34.94 6.21 -0.29
CA SER A 46 -36.40 6.34 -0.39
C SER A 46 -37.11 5.88 0.87
N ALA A 47 -36.58 4.89 1.59
CA ALA A 47 -37.20 4.38 2.81
C ALA A 47 -36.86 5.24 4.03
N LEU A 48 -35.59 5.58 4.24
CA LEU A 48 -35.12 6.13 5.51
C LEU A 48 -34.99 7.66 5.52
N VAL A 49 -34.73 8.30 4.38
CA VAL A 49 -34.54 9.77 4.34
C VAL A 49 -35.83 10.53 4.65
N PRO A 50 -37.01 10.15 4.11
CA PRO A 50 -38.27 10.84 4.43
C PRO A 50 -38.64 10.80 5.92
N SER A 51 -38.23 9.74 6.63
CA SER A 51 -38.51 9.57 8.05
C SER A 51 -37.52 10.28 8.97
N LEU A 52 -36.29 10.52 8.52
CA LEU A 52 -35.19 10.94 9.38
C LEU A 52 -34.82 12.42 9.25
N ASP A 53 -35.10 13.05 8.09
CA ASP A 53 -34.78 14.47 7.79
C ASP A 53 -33.34 14.90 8.16
N GLN A 54 -32.44 13.92 8.26
CA GLN A 54 -31.08 14.02 8.80
C GLN A 54 -30.13 13.26 7.85
N LYS A 55 -29.84 13.88 6.71
CA LYS A 55 -28.82 13.41 5.76
C LYS A 55 -27.62 14.35 5.80
N LEU A 56 -26.43 13.80 5.95
CA LEU A 56 -25.18 14.53 5.80
C LEU A 56 -24.48 14.08 4.54
N LEU A 57 -24.39 14.98 3.55
CA LEU A 57 -23.62 14.74 2.32
C LEU A 57 -22.17 15.12 2.58
N LEU A 58 -21.29 14.12 2.80
CA LEU A 58 -19.89 14.36 3.14
C LEU A 58 -19.18 15.26 2.12
N GLN A 59 -19.49 15.15 0.83
CA GLN A 59 -18.86 15.98 -0.21
C GLN A 59 -19.11 17.49 -0.04
N ASP A 60 -20.14 17.89 0.69
CA ASP A 60 -20.41 19.30 0.96
C ASP A 60 -19.57 19.85 2.13
N PHE A 61 -19.08 18.98 3.01
CA PHE A 61 -18.27 19.35 4.17
C PHE A 61 -16.76 19.22 3.91
N THR A 62 -16.34 18.47 2.88
CA THR A 62 -14.91 18.30 2.56
C THR A 62 -14.34 19.38 1.65
N LYS A 63 -15.17 20.25 1.06
CA LYS A 63 -14.74 21.22 0.03
C LYS A 63 -13.63 22.17 0.51
N ASP A 64 -13.79 22.73 1.70
CA ASP A 64 -12.82 23.68 2.24
C ASP A 64 -11.52 23.00 2.67
N ASP A 65 -11.61 21.79 3.24
CA ASP A 65 -10.44 20.99 3.58
C ASP A 65 -9.67 20.54 2.33
N ILE A 66 -10.37 20.13 1.27
CA ILE A 66 -9.76 19.82 -0.03
C ILE A 66 -9.10 21.06 -0.62
N ARG A 67 -9.78 22.22 -0.57
CA ARG A 67 -9.21 23.47 -1.09
C ARG A 67 -7.92 23.81 -0.34
N ARG A 68 -7.94 23.74 0.99
CA ARG A 68 -6.77 23.96 1.82
C ARG A 68 -5.65 22.97 1.52
N TYR A 69 -5.99 21.70 1.36
CA TYR A 69 -5.04 20.65 1.00
C TYR A 69 -4.35 20.92 -0.36
N ILE A 70 -5.13 21.28 -1.38
CA ILE A 70 -4.61 21.67 -2.70
C ILE A 70 -3.68 22.87 -2.54
N GLN A 71 -4.13 23.93 -1.87
CA GLN A 71 -3.34 25.13 -1.65
C GLN A 71 -2.04 24.83 -0.89
N ASP A 72 -2.08 24.04 0.18
CA ASP A 72 -0.89 23.71 0.98
C ASP A 72 0.13 22.91 0.17
N LEU A 73 -0.30 21.96 -0.66
CA LEU A 73 0.60 21.19 -1.52
C LEU A 73 1.18 22.03 -2.66
N LEU A 74 0.34 22.84 -3.30
CA LEU A 74 0.74 23.67 -4.42
C LEU A 74 1.62 24.85 -3.95
N VAL A 75 1.36 25.41 -2.77
CA VAL A 75 2.19 26.47 -2.18
C VAL A 75 3.54 25.93 -1.76
N LYS A 76 3.67 24.67 -1.35
CA LYS A 76 4.98 24.09 -1.01
C LYS A 76 5.89 23.86 -2.24
N ASP A 77 5.35 23.91 -3.46
CA ASP A 77 6.14 23.74 -4.67
C ASP A 77 6.47 25.09 -5.32
N ASP A 78 7.75 25.48 -5.29
CA ASP A 78 8.24 26.75 -5.86
C ASP A 78 7.87 26.94 -7.34
N ARG A 79 7.78 25.84 -8.12
CA ARG A 79 7.43 25.90 -9.54
C ARG A 79 5.97 26.25 -9.70
N PHE A 80 5.13 25.74 -8.80
CA PHE A 80 3.72 26.02 -8.80
C PHE A 80 3.44 27.45 -8.29
N GLN A 81 4.17 27.93 -7.28
CA GLN A 81 4.08 29.34 -6.84
C GLN A 81 4.30 30.32 -8.00
N ARG A 82 5.30 30.07 -8.86
CA ARG A 82 5.55 30.88 -10.06
C ARG A 82 4.38 30.86 -11.03
N VAL A 83 3.71 29.72 -11.22
CA VAL A 83 2.53 29.64 -12.08
C VAL A 83 1.38 30.46 -11.49
N ARG A 84 1.17 30.38 -10.18
CA ARG A 84 0.16 31.18 -9.46
C ARG A 84 0.39 32.69 -9.59
N GLU A 85 1.63 33.15 -9.43
CA GLU A 85 1.97 34.57 -9.48
C GLU A 85 1.86 35.17 -10.88
N ASN A 86 2.02 34.34 -11.92
CA ASN A 86 2.12 34.80 -13.31
C ASN A 86 0.87 34.50 -14.16
N ASP A 87 -0.12 33.76 -13.65
CA ASP A 87 -1.31 33.38 -14.43
C ASP A 87 -2.60 33.42 -13.59
N GLU A 88 -3.50 34.35 -13.94
CA GLU A 88 -4.79 34.58 -13.26
C GLU A 88 -5.73 33.37 -13.29
N ARG A 89 -5.49 32.38 -14.16
CA ARG A 89 -6.31 31.16 -14.25
C ARG A 89 -6.09 30.18 -13.10
N TYR A 90 -5.15 30.45 -12.20
CA TYR A 90 -4.84 29.58 -11.06
C TYR A 90 -6.08 29.21 -10.23
N GLU A 91 -6.87 30.20 -9.80
CA GLU A 91 -8.08 29.93 -9.01
C GLU A 91 -9.09 29.10 -9.81
N GLY A 92 -9.18 29.35 -11.12
CA GLY A 92 -9.99 28.53 -12.03
C GLY A 92 -9.52 27.08 -12.14
N LEU A 93 -8.22 26.81 -12.02
CA LEU A 93 -7.68 25.45 -11.95
C LEU A 93 -8.06 24.77 -10.63
N VAL A 94 -7.94 25.47 -9.49
CA VAL A 94 -8.31 24.94 -8.17
C VAL A 94 -9.81 24.58 -8.13
N GLU A 95 -10.67 25.46 -8.64
CA GLU A 95 -12.12 25.19 -8.71
C GLU A 95 -12.46 24.01 -9.62
N GLN A 96 -11.71 23.81 -10.72
CA GLN A 96 -11.87 22.62 -11.55
C GLN A 96 -11.47 21.33 -10.82
N ILE A 97 -10.41 21.35 -10.00
CA ILE A 97 -10.02 20.19 -9.18
C ILE A 97 -11.11 19.88 -8.16
N LEU A 98 -11.58 20.90 -7.43
CA LEU A 98 -12.65 20.76 -6.42
C LEU A 98 -13.93 20.18 -7.02
N SER A 99 -14.34 20.70 -8.17
CA SER A 99 -15.52 20.24 -8.88
C SER A 99 -15.38 18.79 -9.33
N LYS A 100 -14.23 18.39 -9.90
CA LYS A 100 -14.03 17.02 -10.39
C LYS A 100 -13.82 15.99 -9.28
N ALA A 101 -13.30 16.41 -8.12
CA ALA A 101 -13.05 15.53 -6.99
C ALA A 101 -14.30 14.92 -6.37
N GLN A 102 -15.46 15.60 -6.46
CA GLN A 102 -16.72 15.15 -5.87
C GLN A 102 -16.58 14.72 -4.38
N GLY A 103 -15.70 15.39 -3.62
CA GLY A 103 -15.42 15.10 -2.21
C GLY A 103 -14.39 13.98 -1.95
N VAL A 104 -13.82 13.36 -2.98
CA VAL A 104 -12.91 12.22 -2.85
C VAL A 104 -11.45 12.69 -2.70
N PHE A 105 -10.92 12.67 -1.48
CA PHE A 105 -9.53 13.08 -1.19
C PHE A 105 -8.48 12.29 -1.98
N LEU A 106 -8.64 10.98 -2.13
CA LEU A 106 -7.72 10.15 -2.91
C LEU A 106 -7.62 10.62 -4.36
N TRP A 107 -8.75 11.03 -4.96
CA TRP A 107 -8.78 11.57 -6.31
C TRP A 107 -7.97 12.87 -6.40
N VAL A 108 -8.15 13.77 -5.42
CA VAL A 108 -7.41 15.04 -5.33
C VAL A 108 -5.92 14.78 -5.19
N PHE A 109 -5.53 13.87 -4.29
CA PHE A 109 -4.15 13.46 -4.08
C PHE A 109 -3.48 13.04 -5.41
N LEU A 110 -4.13 12.15 -6.16
CA LEU A 110 -3.61 11.66 -7.44
C LEU A 110 -3.60 12.75 -8.52
N ALA A 111 -4.64 13.58 -8.59
CA ALA A 111 -4.74 14.65 -9.56
C ALA A 111 -3.67 15.74 -9.33
N VAL A 112 -3.43 16.13 -8.07
CA VAL A 112 -2.37 17.09 -7.72
C VAL A 112 -1.00 16.53 -8.08
N ARG A 113 -0.72 15.25 -7.79
CA ARG A 113 0.55 14.61 -8.20
C ARG A 113 0.75 14.62 -9.71
N GLU A 114 -0.30 14.34 -10.50
CA GLU A 114 -0.24 14.44 -11.95
C GLU A 114 0.09 15.87 -12.42
N LEU A 115 -0.49 16.89 -11.80
CA LEU A 115 -0.18 18.29 -12.11
C LEU A 115 1.27 18.66 -11.74
N LEU A 116 1.76 18.21 -10.58
CA LEU A 116 3.15 18.40 -10.15
C LEU A 116 4.15 17.70 -11.09
N LYS A 117 3.81 16.52 -11.63
CA LYS A 117 4.59 15.87 -12.70
C LYS A 117 4.64 16.76 -13.95
N GLY A 118 3.51 17.36 -14.34
CA GLY A 118 3.46 18.33 -15.44
C GLY A 118 4.40 19.52 -15.25
N LEU A 119 4.46 20.08 -14.04
CA LEU A 119 5.40 21.17 -13.71
C LEU A 119 6.87 20.75 -13.81
N THR A 120 7.18 19.48 -13.54
CA THR A 120 8.53 18.94 -13.76
C THR A 120 8.94 19.03 -15.23
N HIS A 121 7.98 18.92 -16.14
CA HIS A 121 8.16 19.12 -17.59
C HIS A 121 7.98 20.58 -18.04
N LYS A 122 7.88 21.54 -17.10
CA LYS A 122 7.60 22.96 -17.37
C LYS A 122 6.30 23.19 -18.14
N ASP A 123 5.28 22.37 -17.89
CA ASP A 123 3.93 22.58 -18.43
C ASP A 123 3.46 24.01 -18.10
N THR A 124 3.00 24.75 -19.10
CA THR A 124 2.32 26.04 -18.88
C THR A 124 0.92 25.80 -18.32
N MET A 125 0.27 26.84 -17.80
CA MET A 125 -1.11 26.74 -17.30
C MET A 125 -2.07 26.10 -18.33
N LEU A 126 -1.90 26.39 -19.63
CA LEU A 126 -2.68 25.75 -20.69
C LEU A 126 -2.55 24.21 -20.69
N TYR A 127 -1.34 23.70 -20.46
CA TYR A 127 -1.09 22.26 -20.42
C TYR A 127 -1.54 21.63 -19.09
N LEU A 128 -1.44 22.36 -17.98
CA LEU A 128 -2.00 21.93 -16.69
C LEU A 128 -3.53 21.76 -16.78
N GLU A 129 -4.24 22.70 -17.39
CA GLU A 129 -5.69 22.59 -17.64
C GLU A 129 -6.02 21.41 -18.56
N LYS A 130 -5.24 21.19 -19.62
CA LYS A 130 -5.40 20.02 -20.51
C LYS A 130 -5.19 18.70 -19.76
N ARG A 131 -4.18 18.64 -18.89
CA ARG A 131 -3.90 17.47 -18.05
C ARG A 131 -5.05 17.22 -17.08
N LEU A 132 -5.54 18.25 -16.39
CA LEU A 132 -6.68 18.11 -15.48
C LEU A 132 -7.94 17.66 -16.21
N LYS A 133 -8.20 18.19 -17.41
CA LYS A 133 -9.34 17.79 -18.24
C LYS A 133 -9.30 16.32 -18.61
N SER A 134 -8.13 15.76 -18.90
CA SER A 134 -8.00 14.34 -19.25
C SER A 134 -8.17 13.40 -18.07
N ILE A 135 -8.05 13.87 -16.81
CA ILE A 135 -8.19 13.02 -15.63
C ILE A 135 -9.67 12.60 -15.48
N PRO A 136 -9.99 11.29 -15.49
CA PRO A 136 -11.36 10.84 -15.25
C PRO A 136 -11.84 11.24 -13.85
N PRO A 137 -13.09 11.69 -13.66
CA PRO A 137 -13.62 11.99 -12.32
C PRO A 137 -13.85 10.73 -11.48
N ASP A 138 -14.00 9.58 -12.13
CA ASP A 138 -14.16 8.26 -11.51
C ASP A 138 -12.80 7.63 -11.18
N LEU A 139 -12.67 7.07 -9.97
CA LEU A 139 -11.41 6.47 -9.50
C LEU A 139 -11.02 5.23 -10.30
N ASP A 140 -11.96 4.36 -10.67
CA ASP A 140 -11.63 3.12 -11.40
C ASP A 140 -11.02 3.44 -12.77
N ARG A 141 -11.63 4.38 -13.51
CA ARG A 141 -11.07 4.88 -14.77
C ARG A 141 -9.76 5.62 -14.57
N PHE A 142 -9.60 6.36 -13.47
CA PHE A 142 -8.35 7.05 -13.19
C PHE A 142 -7.23 6.03 -12.89
N PHE A 143 -7.50 4.98 -12.12
CA PHE A 143 -6.57 3.89 -11.86
C PHE A 143 -6.18 3.17 -13.15
N LYS A 144 -7.14 2.79 -14.01
CA LYS A 144 -6.86 2.20 -15.34
C LYS A 144 -5.92 3.10 -16.14
N ARG A 145 -6.19 4.42 -16.18
CA ARG A 145 -5.32 5.38 -16.87
C ARG A 145 -3.90 5.42 -16.30
N ILE A 146 -3.72 5.36 -14.97
CA ILE A 146 -2.37 5.33 -14.36
C ILE A 146 -1.66 4.04 -14.75
N LEU A 147 -2.36 2.90 -14.72
CA LEU A 147 -1.82 1.60 -15.15
C LEU A 147 -1.38 1.61 -16.62
N ASP A 148 -2.15 2.25 -17.51
CA ASP A 148 -1.82 2.39 -18.93
C ASP A 148 -0.51 3.17 -19.18
N THR A 149 -0.01 3.93 -18.19
CA THR A 149 1.29 4.63 -18.27
C THR A 149 2.49 3.76 -17.91
N ILE A 150 2.25 2.52 -17.46
CA ILE A 150 3.32 1.58 -17.13
C ILE A 150 3.80 0.94 -18.42
N GLU A 151 5.10 1.02 -18.67
CA GLU A 151 5.73 0.45 -19.85
C GLU A 151 5.54 -1.07 -19.88
N GLY A 152 5.25 -1.62 -21.06
CA GLY A 152 4.91 -3.05 -21.21
C GLY A 152 5.97 -4.02 -20.68
N VAL A 153 7.25 -3.64 -20.74
CA VAL A 153 8.37 -4.42 -20.19
C VAL A 153 8.26 -4.67 -18.68
N TYR A 154 7.48 -3.85 -17.97
CA TYR A 154 7.28 -3.96 -16.53
C TYR A 154 5.99 -4.69 -16.15
N HIS A 155 5.10 -5.01 -17.09
CA HIS A 155 3.76 -5.54 -16.79
C HIS A 155 3.80 -6.82 -15.96
N SER A 156 4.68 -7.78 -16.30
CA SER A 156 4.85 -9.03 -15.53
C SER A 156 5.18 -8.73 -14.07
N GLN A 157 6.26 -7.98 -13.85
CA GLN A 157 6.74 -7.69 -12.50
C GLN A 157 5.78 -6.79 -11.71
N THR A 158 5.11 -5.83 -12.37
CA THR A 158 4.04 -5.04 -11.76
C THR A 158 2.90 -5.94 -11.29
N SER A 159 2.49 -6.90 -12.12
CA SER A 159 1.43 -7.84 -11.76
C SER A 159 1.81 -8.71 -10.58
N GLN A 160 3.03 -9.24 -10.55
CA GLN A 160 3.56 -10.01 -9.43
C GLN A 160 3.57 -9.20 -8.14
N ILE A 161 4.06 -7.95 -8.19
CA ILE A 161 4.08 -7.06 -7.02
C ILE A 161 2.66 -6.86 -6.46
N PHE A 162 1.69 -6.53 -7.31
CA PHE A 162 0.31 -6.35 -6.84
C PHE A 162 -0.29 -7.63 -6.28
N GLN A 163 -0.08 -8.78 -6.94
CA GLN A 163 -0.57 -10.08 -6.45
C GLN A 163 0.05 -10.43 -5.08
N ILE A 164 1.35 -10.17 -4.89
CA ILE A 164 2.03 -10.32 -3.61
C ILE A 164 1.40 -9.42 -2.55
N CYS A 165 1.23 -8.13 -2.82
CA CYS A 165 0.63 -7.19 -1.85
C CYS A 165 -0.83 -7.53 -1.52
N LEU A 166 -1.60 -8.04 -2.49
CA LEU A 166 -2.99 -8.46 -2.28
C LEU A 166 -3.09 -9.69 -1.39
N ALA A 167 -2.18 -10.66 -1.57
CA ALA A 167 -2.11 -11.89 -0.77
C ALA A 167 -1.63 -11.61 0.66
N ALA A 168 -0.84 -10.56 0.87
CA ALA A 168 -0.32 -10.20 2.18
C ALA A 168 -1.42 -9.75 3.15
N THR A 169 -1.31 -10.20 4.41
CA THR A 169 -2.20 -9.83 5.51
C THR A 169 -1.77 -8.56 6.23
N LYS A 170 -0.52 -8.14 6.03
CA LYS A 170 0.10 -6.96 6.64
C LYS A 170 1.07 -6.29 5.65
N PRO A 171 1.49 -5.04 5.89
CA PRO A 171 2.51 -4.39 5.07
C PRO A 171 3.78 -5.25 4.95
N LEU A 172 4.35 -5.31 3.76
CA LEU A 172 5.50 -6.17 3.46
C LEU A 172 6.80 -5.39 3.54
N SER A 173 7.87 -6.03 4.02
CA SER A 173 9.21 -5.44 3.96
C SER A 173 9.56 -5.14 2.50
N LEU A 174 10.17 -3.98 2.23
CA LEU A 174 10.65 -3.62 0.90
C LEU A 174 11.61 -4.69 0.34
N LEU A 175 12.34 -5.39 1.22
CA LEU A 175 13.22 -6.50 0.84
C LEU A 175 12.47 -7.67 0.20
N THR A 176 11.17 -7.81 0.44
CA THR A 176 10.33 -8.86 -0.16
C THR A 176 10.42 -8.81 -1.69
N PHE A 177 10.55 -7.62 -2.27
CA PHE A 177 10.59 -7.40 -3.71
C PHE A 177 12.02 -7.45 -4.30
N SER A 178 13.06 -7.71 -3.49
CA SER A 178 14.44 -7.85 -3.97
C SER A 178 14.61 -8.99 -4.96
N PHE A 179 13.84 -10.05 -4.76
CA PHE A 179 14.08 -11.35 -5.39
C PHE A 179 13.10 -11.67 -6.53
N LEU A 180 12.31 -10.69 -6.98
CA LEU A 180 11.34 -10.89 -8.07
C LEU A 180 12.01 -11.33 -9.38
N GLU A 181 13.20 -10.80 -9.67
CA GLU A 181 13.94 -11.24 -10.86
C GLU A 181 14.49 -12.66 -10.73
N ASP A 182 14.81 -13.11 -9.51
CA ASP A 182 15.26 -14.47 -9.25
C ASP A 182 14.10 -15.45 -9.37
N GLU A 183 12.93 -15.08 -8.83
CA GLU A 183 11.65 -15.81 -8.97
C GLU A 183 11.27 -16.03 -10.46
N GLU A 184 11.50 -15.04 -11.32
CA GLU A 184 11.24 -15.17 -12.76
C GLU A 184 12.22 -16.12 -13.48
N LYS A 185 13.45 -16.26 -12.98
CA LYS A 185 14.53 -17.00 -13.66
C LYS A 185 14.67 -18.44 -13.18
N ASN A 186 14.43 -18.68 -11.90
CA ASN A 186 14.71 -19.95 -11.24
C ASN A 186 13.69 -20.21 -10.14
N PRO A 187 12.84 -21.24 -10.23
CA PRO A 187 11.88 -21.57 -9.16
C PRO A 187 12.55 -22.02 -7.86
N ASP A 188 13.82 -22.45 -7.90
CA ASP A 188 14.54 -23.02 -6.75
C ASP A 188 15.56 -22.03 -6.14
N TYR A 189 15.58 -20.77 -6.58
CA TYR A 189 16.58 -19.77 -6.15
C TYR A 189 16.69 -19.66 -4.62
N ALA A 190 15.55 -19.70 -3.92
CA ALA A 190 15.49 -19.57 -2.49
C ALA A 190 16.10 -20.77 -1.77
N ILE A 191 16.14 -21.95 -2.38
CA ILE A 191 16.78 -23.15 -1.83
C ILE A 191 18.28 -23.13 -2.18
N GLU A 192 18.61 -22.85 -3.44
CA GLU A 192 19.98 -22.91 -3.96
C GLU A 192 20.90 -21.80 -3.43
N ALA A 193 20.33 -20.64 -3.08
CA ALA A 193 21.11 -19.51 -2.57
C ALA A 193 21.90 -19.86 -1.30
N ALA A 194 23.15 -19.41 -1.23
CA ALA A 194 23.96 -19.53 -0.03
C ALA A 194 23.43 -18.63 1.09
N ILE A 195 23.61 -19.04 2.35
CA ILE A 195 23.41 -18.16 3.50
C ILE A 195 24.54 -17.12 3.49
N SER A 196 24.19 -15.86 3.30
CA SER A 196 25.15 -14.77 3.13
C SER A 196 24.58 -13.48 3.71
N PRO A 197 24.74 -13.24 5.02
CA PRO A 197 24.27 -12.03 5.67
C PRO A 197 24.79 -10.77 4.99
N TRP A 198 23.90 -9.81 4.73
CA TRP A 198 24.26 -8.54 4.11
C TRP A 198 24.81 -7.55 5.12
N THR A 199 25.75 -6.72 4.68
CA THR A 199 26.19 -5.54 5.44
C THR A 199 25.10 -4.46 5.38
N ASN A 200 25.07 -3.57 6.37
CA ASN A 200 24.13 -2.44 6.38
C ASN A 200 24.19 -1.59 5.10
N ASP A 201 25.37 -1.43 4.50
CA ASP A 201 25.55 -0.68 3.26
C ASP A 201 24.93 -1.40 2.06
N ASN A 202 25.11 -2.72 1.97
CA ASN A 202 24.47 -3.54 0.94
C ASN A 202 22.94 -3.51 1.08
N MET A 203 22.42 -3.57 2.30
CA MET A 203 20.98 -3.48 2.56
C MET A 203 20.42 -2.11 2.14
N LYS A 204 21.09 -1.01 2.50
CA LYS A 204 20.69 0.34 2.10
C LYS A 204 20.69 0.53 0.59
N ALA A 205 21.75 0.10 -0.08
CA ALA A 205 21.87 0.20 -1.54
C ALA A 205 20.73 -0.58 -2.22
N ASN A 206 20.50 -1.83 -1.80
CA ASN A 206 19.44 -2.65 -2.37
C ASN A 206 18.03 -2.08 -2.09
N CYS A 207 17.77 -1.57 -0.88
CA CYS A 207 16.51 -0.89 -0.58
C CYS A 207 16.29 0.33 -1.50
N GLY A 208 17.32 1.14 -1.78
CA GLY A 208 17.20 2.29 -2.69
C GLY A 208 16.87 1.88 -4.13
N ASP A 209 17.49 0.80 -4.61
CA ASP A 209 17.22 0.24 -5.94
C ASP A 209 15.78 -0.30 -6.02
N ILE A 210 15.34 -1.04 -5.01
CA ILE A 210 13.99 -1.64 -4.98
C ILE A 210 12.91 -0.58 -4.81
N GLU A 211 13.13 0.43 -3.97
CA GLU A 211 12.24 1.58 -3.84
C GLU A 211 12.01 2.24 -5.22
N THR A 212 13.09 2.45 -5.97
CA THR A 212 13.04 3.01 -7.32
C THR A 212 12.26 2.10 -8.26
N ARG A 213 12.50 0.78 -8.21
CA ARG A 213 11.81 -0.21 -9.05
C ARG A 213 10.31 -0.29 -8.75
N VAL A 214 9.92 -0.36 -7.48
CA VAL A 214 8.52 -0.40 -7.05
C VAL A 214 7.80 0.88 -7.47
N LYS A 215 8.39 2.07 -7.28
CA LYS A 215 7.80 3.34 -7.74
C LYS A 215 7.64 3.41 -9.26
N ALA A 216 8.61 2.89 -10.02
CA ALA A 216 8.52 2.86 -11.47
C ALA A 216 7.40 1.93 -11.97
N ARG A 217 7.24 0.77 -11.32
CA ARG A 217 6.35 -0.33 -11.72
C ARG A 217 4.94 -0.21 -11.19
N CYS A 218 4.76 0.35 -10.00
CA CYS A 218 3.48 0.42 -9.30
C CYS A 218 2.98 1.87 -9.12
N ARG A 219 3.76 2.86 -9.56
CA ARG A 219 3.39 4.28 -9.58
C ARG A 219 2.87 4.75 -8.21
N ASP A 220 1.71 5.39 -8.21
CA ASP A 220 1.07 5.98 -7.04
C ASP A 220 0.05 5.02 -6.38
N PHE A 221 0.15 3.71 -6.64
CA PHE A 221 -0.75 2.71 -6.04
C PHE A 221 -0.22 2.10 -4.75
N LEU A 222 1.11 2.05 -4.60
CA LEU A 222 1.76 1.55 -3.40
C LEU A 222 2.49 2.69 -2.71
N GLU A 223 2.45 2.68 -1.38
CA GLU A 223 3.25 3.56 -0.53
C GLU A 223 4.41 2.79 0.09
N ILE A 224 5.52 3.51 0.27
CA ILE A 224 6.72 2.98 0.92
C ILE A 224 6.96 3.87 2.14
N THR A 225 6.74 3.32 3.33
CA THR A 225 6.82 4.06 4.59
C THR A 225 7.99 3.56 5.44
N PRO A 226 8.76 4.46 6.08
CA PRO A 226 9.77 4.03 7.03
C PRO A 226 9.08 3.42 8.26
N ASN A 227 9.58 2.29 8.75
CA ASN A 227 9.17 1.74 10.03
C ASN A 227 9.67 2.65 11.17
N SER A 228 8.77 3.45 11.72
CA SER A 228 9.07 4.33 12.86
C SER A 228 9.41 3.56 14.14
N ASP A 229 8.95 2.31 14.26
CA ASP A 229 9.03 1.53 15.50
C ASP A 229 10.40 0.86 15.68
N MET A 230 11.23 0.83 14.63
CA MET A 230 12.60 0.28 14.62
C MET A 230 13.69 1.36 14.62
N ALA A 231 13.33 2.64 14.81
CA ALA A 231 14.30 3.73 14.92
C ALA A 231 14.94 3.76 16.33
N TYR A 232 16.03 3.01 16.54
CA TYR A 232 16.81 3.09 17.78
C TYR A 232 17.87 4.21 17.73
N LEU A 233 18.14 4.78 18.90
CA LEU A 233 19.29 5.65 19.16
C LEU A 233 20.41 4.79 19.77
N GLU A 234 21.46 4.49 19.01
CA GLU A 234 22.70 3.96 19.60
C GLU A 234 23.44 5.10 20.33
N ILE A 235 23.97 4.80 21.52
CA ILE A 235 24.84 5.71 22.27
C ILE A 235 26.28 5.29 21.96
N GLN A 236 27.05 6.16 21.31
CA GLN A 236 28.50 5.95 21.14
C GLN A 236 29.27 6.97 21.98
N GLU A 237 30.36 6.52 22.60
CA GLU A 237 31.39 7.41 23.14
C GLU A 237 32.29 7.85 21.99
N ASP A 238 32.35 9.15 21.74
CA ASP A 238 33.36 9.73 20.83
C ASP A 238 34.76 9.61 21.46
N ASP A 239 35.82 9.74 20.65
CA ASP A 239 37.24 9.67 21.06
C ASP A 239 37.61 10.73 22.14
N GLY A 240 36.72 11.68 22.41
CA GLY A 240 36.80 12.66 23.51
C GLY A 240 36.00 12.32 24.78
N GLY A 241 35.42 11.12 24.89
CA GLY A 241 34.62 10.68 26.04
C GLY A 241 33.22 11.30 26.14
N SER A 242 32.72 11.91 25.06
CA SER A 242 31.38 12.49 25.00
C SER A 242 30.40 11.49 24.40
N LEU A 243 29.29 11.24 25.08
CA LEU A 243 28.22 10.36 24.59
C LEU A 243 27.46 11.09 23.47
N VAL A 244 27.73 10.74 22.21
CA VAL A 244 26.99 11.23 21.06
C VAL A 244 25.85 10.24 20.77
N ARG A 245 24.61 10.73 20.82
CA ARG A 245 23.43 10.01 20.32
C ARG A 245 23.31 10.31 18.83
N GLU A 246 23.84 9.43 18.00
CA GLU A 246 23.55 9.46 16.56
C GLU A 246 22.47 8.44 16.22
N PRO A 247 21.41 8.81 15.48
CA PRO A 247 20.44 7.85 14.97
C PRO A 247 21.12 6.98 13.91
N ARG A 248 21.65 5.83 14.31
CA ARG A 248 22.01 4.76 13.38
C ARG A 248 20.80 3.86 13.21
N LEU A 249 20.15 3.97 12.05
CA LEU A 249 19.09 3.05 11.63
C LEU A 249 19.66 1.62 11.64
N SER A 250 19.31 0.84 12.65
CA SER A 250 19.72 -0.55 12.80
C SER A 250 19.00 -1.50 11.85
N MET A 251 18.30 -0.96 10.84
CA MET A 251 17.74 -1.58 9.64
C MET A 251 16.73 -0.56 9.07
N PRO A 252 16.87 -0.04 7.84
CA PRO A 252 15.79 0.74 7.23
C PRO A 252 14.70 -0.24 6.80
N VAL A 253 13.86 -0.66 7.75
CA VAL A 253 12.68 -1.48 7.45
C VAL A 253 11.67 -0.55 6.81
N PHE A 254 11.70 -0.44 5.48
CA PHE A 254 10.63 0.22 4.75
C PHE A 254 9.51 -0.79 4.53
N TRP A 255 8.28 -0.39 4.84
CA TRP A 255 7.10 -1.19 4.58
C TRP A 255 6.46 -0.75 3.27
N VAL A 256 5.93 -1.72 2.53
CA VAL A 256 5.16 -1.52 1.30
C VAL A 256 3.74 -1.99 1.54
N ASP A 257 2.79 -1.10 1.29
CA ASP A 257 1.36 -1.39 1.29
C ASP A 257 0.66 -0.57 0.20
N PHE A 258 -0.62 -0.84 -0.04
CA PHE A 258 -1.46 0.01 -0.86
C PHE A 258 -1.57 1.40 -0.26
N LEU A 259 -1.39 2.43 -1.11
CA LEU A 259 -1.53 3.84 -0.73
C LEU A 259 -2.88 4.12 -0.03
N HIS A 260 -3.93 3.38 -0.40
CA HIS A 260 -5.24 3.53 0.20
C HIS A 260 -6.06 2.24 0.08
N ARG A 261 -6.94 1.97 1.05
CA ARG A 261 -7.85 0.82 1.03
C ARG A 261 -8.66 0.74 -0.28
N THR A 262 -9.20 1.86 -0.76
CA THR A 262 -9.93 1.92 -2.05
C THR A 262 -9.08 1.46 -3.24
N VAL A 263 -7.76 1.67 -3.21
CA VAL A 263 -6.88 1.11 -4.24
C VAL A 263 -6.86 -0.41 -4.11
N ARG A 264 -6.60 -0.93 -2.90
CA ARG A 264 -6.62 -2.38 -2.63
C ARG A 264 -7.95 -3.02 -3.09
N ASP A 265 -9.07 -2.43 -2.72
CA ASP A 265 -10.41 -2.90 -3.06
C ASP A 265 -10.65 -2.91 -4.57
N CYS A 266 -10.20 -1.88 -5.30
CA CYS A 266 -10.28 -1.86 -6.76
C CYS A 266 -9.46 -2.99 -7.38
N PHE A 267 -8.26 -3.23 -6.87
CA PHE A 267 -7.40 -4.31 -7.34
C PHE A 267 -7.95 -5.71 -7.01
N LEU A 268 -8.77 -5.86 -5.97
CA LEU A 268 -9.52 -7.09 -5.68
C LEU A 268 -10.70 -7.33 -6.64
N GLY A 269 -11.17 -6.30 -7.36
CA GLY A 269 -12.25 -6.41 -8.32
C GLY A 269 -11.91 -7.23 -9.56
N ASP A 270 -12.91 -7.89 -10.14
CA ASP A 270 -12.76 -8.84 -11.27
C ASP A 270 -12.02 -8.25 -12.49
N ASP A 271 -12.30 -6.99 -12.81
CA ASP A 271 -11.65 -6.26 -13.91
C ASP A 271 -10.14 -6.17 -13.71
N MET A 272 -9.71 -5.76 -12.51
CA MET A 272 -8.29 -5.60 -12.19
C MET A 272 -7.60 -6.94 -12.04
N GLN A 273 -8.25 -7.89 -11.39
CA GLN A 273 -7.76 -9.27 -11.32
C GLN A 273 -7.54 -9.87 -12.72
N THR A 274 -8.44 -9.59 -13.67
CA THR A 274 -8.29 -10.03 -15.06
C THR A 274 -7.15 -9.30 -15.76
N LEU A 275 -7.01 -8.00 -15.55
CA LEU A 275 -5.89 -7.21 -16.09
C LEU A 275 -4.54 -7.75 -15.59
N LEU A 276 -4.38 -7.98 -14.28
CA LEU A 276 -3.16 -8.51 -13.68
C LEU A 276 -2.82 -9.90 -14.23
N ARG A 277 -3.81 -10.79 -14.38
CA ARG A 277 -3.60 -12.12 -14.97
C ARG A 277 -3.17 -12.04 -16.43
N ASN A 278 -3.64 -11.07 -17.19
CA ASN A 278 -3.24 -10.87 -18.59
C ASN A 278 -1.83 -10.29 -18.75
N TRP A 279 -1.25 -9.76 -17.67
CA TRP A 279 0.09 -9.17 -17.67
C TRP A 279 1.21 -10.17 -17.38
N ILE A 280 0.87 -11.40 -16.99
CA ILE A 280 1.83 -12.49 -16.74
C ILE A 280 1.71 -13.56 -17.82
N GLU A 281 2.85 -14.11 -18.25
CA GLU A 281 2.88 -15.18 -19.26
C GLU A 281 2.67 -16.57 -18.66
N ALA A 282 3.06 -16.75 -17.39
CA ALA A 282 2.96 -18.01 -16.65
C ALA A 282 2.15 -17.83 -15.36
N PRO A 283 1.47 -18.89 -14.88
CA PRO A 283 0.80 -18.86 -13.59
C PRO A 283 1.76 -18.43 -12.47
N PHE A 284 1.34 -17.46 -11.68
CA PHE A 284 2.10 -16.94 -10.55
C PHE A 284 1.34 -17.21 -9.25
N ASN A 285 2.00 -17.86 -8.29
CA ASN A 285 1.43 -18.08 -6.96
C ASN A 285 2.07 -17.08 -5.98
N PRO A 286 1.36 -16.03 -5.54
CA PRO A 286 1.92 -15.02 -4.66
C PRO A 286 2.30 -15.57 -3.28
N HIS A 287 1.63 -16.60 -2.78
CA HIS A 287 1.94 -17.20 -1.48
C HIS A 287 3.27 -17.99 -1.52
N ILE A 288 3.53 -18.74 -2.61
CA ILE A 288 4.82 -19.42 -2.80
C ILE A 288 5.96 -18.41 -2.97
N ALA A 289 5.74 -17.36 -3.77
CA ALA A 289 6.74 -16.30 -3.96
C ALA A 289 7.06 -15.59 -2.64
N LEU A 290 6.04 -15.34 -1.80
CA LEU A 290 6.22 -14.81 -0.44
C LEU A 290 7.06 -15.76 0.43
N CYS A 291 6.74 -17.05 0.45
CA CYS A 291 7.53 -18.05 1.20
C CYS A 291 9.00 -18.07 0.77
N ARG A 292 9.28 -18.10 -0.54
CA ARG A 292 10.65 -18.06 -1.10
C ARG A 292 11.37 -16.76 -0.74
N SER A 293 10.66 -15.64 -0.80
CA SER A 293 11.20 -14.33 -0.40
C SER A 293 11.52 -14.25 1.09
N PHE A 294 10.69 -14.81 1.97
CA PHE A 294 10.98 -14.87 3.40
C PHE A 294 12.19 -15.75 3.71
N VAL A 295 12.33 -16.91 3.04
CA VAL A 295 13.53 -17.75 3.14
C VAL A 295 14.78 -16.96 2.73
N MET A 296 14.72 -16.20 1.63
CA MET A 296 15.82 -15.34 1.23
C MET A 296 16.12 -14.24 2.25
N GLN A 297 15.10 -13.62 2.84
CA GLN A 297 15.29 -12.64 3.91
C GLN A 297 16.00 -13.27 5.11
N MET A 298 15.62 -14.49 5.53
CA MET A 298 16.31 -15.24 6.58
C MET A 298 17.78 -15.54 6.24
N LYS A 299 18.15 -15.65 4.95
CA LYS A 299 19.54 -15.87 4.51
C LYS A 299 20.41 -14.62 4.53
N ILE A 300 19.81 -13.43 4.45
CA ILE A 300 20.53 -12.15 4.36
C ILE A 300 20.53 -11.35 5.66
N ILE A 301 19.64 -11.66 6.61
CA ILE A 301 19.70 -11.05 7.95
C ILE A 301 20.86 -11.67 8.75
N GLN A 302 21.43 -10.87 9.65
CA GLN A 302 22.53 -11.32 10.50
C GLN A 302 22.05 -12.35 11.53
N PRO A 303 22.88 -13.35 11.91
CA PRO A 303 22.49 -14.37 12.88
C PRO A 303 22.14 -13.81 14.25
N THR A 304 21.05 -14.30 14.85
CA THR A 304 20.62 -13.89 16.20
C THR A 304 21.69 -14.12 17.25
N ARG A 305 22.42 -15.25 17.18
CA ARG A 305 23.52 -15.58 18.10
C ARG A 305 24.66 -14.56 18.12
N ASP A 306 24.78 -13.74 17.07
CA ASP A 306 25.82 -12.72 16.94
C ASP A 306 25.35 -11.36 17.49
N HIS A 307 24.08 -11.24 17.91
CA HIS A 307 23.49 -10.05 18.53
C HIS A 307 23.45 -10.20 20.06
N GLY A 308 23.99 -9.22 20.79
CA GLY A 308 23.74 -9.08 22.23
C GLY A 308 22.24 -8.81 22.50
N MET A 309 21.79 -9.09 23.74
CA MET A 309 20.39 -9.16 24.24
C MET A 309 19.43 -7.95 24.01
N SER A 310 19.59 -7.15 22.94
CA SER A 310 18.87 -5.88 22.76
C SER A 310 17.96 -5.82 21.53
N LEU A 311 17.99 -6.79 20.62
CA LEU A 311 17.10 -6.84 19.46
C LEU A 311 16.57 -8.26 19.30
N ASP A 312 15.26 -8.44 19.34
CA ASP A 312 14.64 -9.64 18.79
C ASP A 312 14.81 -9.53 17.26
N PRO A 313 15.63 -10.37 16.63
CA PRO A 313 15.81 -10.31 15.19
C PRO A 313 14.53 -10.75 14.50
N PRO A 314 14.23 -10.22 13.30
CA PRO A 314 12.98 -10.48 12.59
C PRO A 314 12.83 -11.92 12.09
N PHE A 315 13.72 -12.84 12.49
CA PHE A 315 13.69 -14.24 12.05
C PHE A 315 12.36 -14.90 12.41
N PHE A 316 11.88 -14.76 13.66
CA PHE A 316 10.61 -15.41 14.05
C PHE A 316 9.41 -14.75 13.38
N ASP A 317 9.42 -13.43 13.15
CA ASP A 317 8.38 -12.75 12.38
C ASP A 317 8.32 -13.30 10.93
N LEU A 318 9.48 -13.48 10.30
CA LEU A 318 9.59 -14.09 8.98
C LEU A 318 9.13 -15.55 8.97
N VAL A 319 9.38 -16.32 10.04
CA VAL A 319 8.89 -17.69 10.17
C VAL A 319 7.38 -17.72 10.32
N GLU A 320 6.79 -16.84 11.14
CA GLU A 320 5.34 -16.75 11.30
C GLU A 320 4.66 -16.40 9.96
N ASP A 321 5.18 -15.42 9.24
CA ASP A 321 4.69 -15.05 7.92
C ASP A 321 4.85 -16.19 6.91
N PHE A 322 6.00 -16.87 6.92
CA PHE A 322 6.24 -18.05 6.10
C PHE A 322 5.21 -19.15 6.38
N LEU A 323 4.91 -19.45 7.65
CA LEU A 323 3.95 -20.49 8.02
C LEU A 323 2.53 -20.12 7.62
N TYR A 324 2.14 -18.85 7.75
CA TYR A 324 0.85 -18.36 7.27
C TYR A 324 0.69 -18.59 5.77
N HIS A 325 1.62 -18.06 4.97
CA HIS A 325 1.55 -18.19 3.52
C HIS A 325 1.71 -19.64 3.06
N SER A 326 2.46 -20.44 3.82
CA SER A 326 2.60 -21.86 3.55
C SER A 326 1.27 -22.60 3.65
N ARG A 327 0.52 -22.35 4.72
CA ARG A 327 -0.81 -22.92 4.91
C ARG A 327 -1.77 -22.56 3.78
N GLU A 328 -1.74 -21.32 3.29
CA GLU A 328 -2.61 -20.88 2.18
C GLU A 328 -2.30 -21.60 0.85
N THR A 329 -1.14 -22.26 0.74
CA THR A 329 -0.76 -23.07 -0.43
C THR A 329 -1.11 -24.55 -0.30
N GLU A 330 -1.45 -25.05 0.89
CA GLU A 330 -1.71 -26.48 1.14
C GLU A 330 -2.98 -27.04 0.47
N ASP A 331 -3.73 -26.22 -0.28
CA ASP A 331 -4.82 -26.70 -1.12
C ASP A 331 -4.32 -27.65 -2.25
N ARG A 332 -5.17 -28.62 -2.60
CA ARG A 332 -4.89 -29.91 -3.30
C ARG A 332 -4.06 -29.91 -4.61
N TYR A 333 -3.57 -28.78 -5.09
CA TYR A 333 -2.96 -28.65 -6.41
C TYR A 333 -1.54 -28.07 -6.41
N SER A 334 -1.02 -27.59 -5.27
CA SER A 334 0.34 -27.04 -5.22
C SER A 334 0.92 -27.05 -3.81
N PRO A 335 1.17 -28.23 -3.20
CA PRO A 335 1.82 -28.29 -1.90
C PRO A 335 3.11 -27.47 -1.95
N ILE A 336 3.35 -26.66 -0.91
CA ILE A 336 4.69 -26.13 -0.72
C ILE A 336 5.66 -27.30 -0.73
N GLU A 337 6.72 -27.12 -1.49
CA GLU A 337 7.75 -28.13 -1.59
C GLU A 337 8.31 -28.34 -0.19
N ALA A 338 8.29 -29.59 0.31
CA ALA A 338 8.82 -29.94 1.61
C ALA A 338 10.25 -29.40 1.83
N THR A 339 10.97 -29.17 0.73
CA THR A 339 12.27 -28.50 0.65
C THR A 339 12.30 -27.11 1.30
N LEU A 340 11.27 -26.27 1.14
CA LEU A 340 11.24 -24.94 1.78
C LEU A 340 11.08 -25.04 3.30
N ILE A 341 10.29 -25.99 3.79
CA ILE A 341 10.13 -26.22 5.23
C ILE A 341 11.44 -26.73 5.84
N GLU A 342 12.09 -27.70 5.18
CA GLU A 342 13.41 -28.19 5.58
C GLU A 342 14.47 -27.07 5.58
N GLU A 343 14.38 -26.15 4.62
CA GLU A 343 15.29 -25.01 4.53
C GLU A 343 15.09 -24.01 5.67
N VAL A 344 13.84 -23.74 6.07
CA VAL A 344 13.54 -22.89 7.24
C VAL A 344 14.07 -23.53 8.53
N ASP A 345 13.95 -24.85 8.70
CA ASP A 345 14.52 -25.57 9.85
C ASP A 345 16.06 -25.45 9.88
N ARG A 346 16.72 -25.65 8.73
CA ARG A 346 18.16 -25.44 8.56
C ARG A 346 18.59 -24.02 8.94
N LEU A 347 17.80 -23.02 8.54
CA LEU A 347 18.05 -21.61 8.88
C LEU A 347 17.84 -21.33 10.37
N GLY A 348 16.87 -21.96 11.02
CA GLY A 348 16.68 -21.88 12.47
C GLY A 348 17.93 -22.34 13.23
N ILE A 349 18.55 -23.46 12.81
CA ILE A 349 19.82 -23.94 13.36
C ILE A 349 20.96 -22.94 13.08
N HIS A 350 21.00 -22.31 11.91
CA HIS A 350 22.01 -21.30 11.60
C HIS A 350 21.92 -20.07 12.53
N HIS A 351 20.70 -19.57 12.76
CA HIS A 351 20.43 -18.36 13.53
C HIS A 351 20.60 -18.54 15.05
N TYR A 352 20.17 -19.69 15.57
CA TYR A 352 20.11 -19.96 17.03
C TYR A 352 20.96 -21.12 17.51
N GLY A 353 21.55 -21.91 16.61
CA GLY A 353 22.40 -23.03 16.97
C GLY A 353 23.67 -22.55 17.67
N TYR A 354 23.81 -22.90 18.95
CA TYR A 354 25.04 -22.73 19.72
C TYR A 354 26.20 -23.44 19.00
N ARG A 355 27.35 -22.77 18.88
CA ARG A 355 28.62 -23.51 18.76
C ARG A 355 28.73 -24.33 20.04
N ARG A 356 28.65 -25.66 19.94
CA ARG A 356 29.22 -26.51 20.98
C ARG A 356 30.71 -26.18 21.01
N GLU A 357 31.15 -25.50 22.07
CA GLU A 357 32.58 -25.33 22.39
C GLU A 357 33.27 -26.68 22.58
#